data_AF-A0A8C4XKA5-F1
#
_entry.id   AF-A0A8C4XKA5-F1
#
_cell.length_a   1.000
_cell.length_b   1.000
_cell.length_c   1.000
_cell.angle_alpha   90.00
_cell.angle_beta   90.00
_cell.angle_gamma   90.00
#
_symmetry.space_group_name_H-M   'P 1'
#
loop_
_entity.id
_entity.type
_entity.pdbx_description
1 polymer ?
#
loop_
_entity_poly.entity_id
_entity_poly.type
_entity_poly.pdbx_seq_one_letter_code
_entity_poly.pdbx_strand_id
1 'polypeptide(L)'
;MPSSRSSLLSITEGTGQGGSREVRDPSAQGAPAPNHSGQRFGMAKPGVRCRWWVEAVSWVPAATLGGRPCDAKDFGHGSLVCACSATYCDTLDPVVLPAPGTYVKYESSKAGKRLERSEGSFQHNTKTPGTRCSWAPACTPGSRVCPCVAAAMSFTRRACYHPDSPQIPILRAAQAVAKRPLSLYASPWTSPVWMKTNGAMTGRGTLKGSPGDKYHQAWAKYFIRFLDEYAKYNLTFWAVTAGNEPTAGEIVFYPFQCLGFSPEHQRDFIAQDLGPALANSSHRNVQLIILDDQRVMLPYWAQVVLKDPVAASYISGIGIHWYLDFLAPIDLTLSITHHLFPDYFLLSTEASTGSYFWEPRVVLGGWDRGSKYSHSILTNLNNYVTGWTDWNLALDLEGGPNWSKNYVDSPIIVDSSKDVFYKQPMFYHLGHFSKFIPEGSQRVGLAVSKKCRRCDLEHSAFLRPDGAIVLVVLNRSPVDVSFGVSDPRVGFIEATAPSDSIQTFLWRQPA
;
A
#
# COMPACT_ATOMS: atom_id res chain seq x y z
N MET A 1 -25.61 8.33 50.23
CA MET A 1 -25.85 7.17 51.12
C MET A 1 -27.13 6.48 50.68
N PRO A 2 -27.28 5.16 50.83
CA PRO A 2 -26.40 4.16 51.47
C PRO A 2 -25.62 3.35 50.40
N SER A 3 -24.36 2.93 50.55
CA SER A 3 -23.66 2.11 51.56
C SER A 3 -23.73 0.60 51.27
N SER A 4 -22.60 0.03 50.85
CA SER A 4 -22.07 -1.21 51.42
C SER A 4 -20.55 -1.23 51.26
N ARG A 5 -19.86 -0.93 52.37
CA ARG A 5 -18.46 -1.34 52.62
C ARG A 5 -18.48 -2.76 53.17
N SER A 6 -17.45 -3.54 52.86
CA SER A 6 -16.86 -4.49 53.79
C SER A 6 -15.39 -4.70 53.45
N SER A 7 -14.61 -4.88 54.49
CA SER A 7 -13.16 -4.67 54.59
C SER A 7 -12.45 -5.97 54.96
N LEU A 8 -11.14 -6.01 54.69
CA LEU A 8 -10.06 -6.71 55.44
C LEU A 8 -10.01 -8.25 55.43
N LEU A 9 -8.86 -8.80 55.00
CA LEU A 9 -7.86 -9.43 55.89
C LEU A 9 -6.63 -9.96 55.10
N SER A 10 -5.44 -9.65 55.61
CA SER A 10 -4.13 -10.22 55.28
C SER A 10 -3.88 -11.53 56.02
N ILE A 11 -2.92 -12.36 55.56
CA ILE A 11 -1.83 -12.96 56.37
C ILE A 11 -0.75 -13.55 55.44
N THR A 12 0.49 -13.43 55.93
CA THR A 12 1.83 -13.79 55.45
C THR A 12 2.30 -15.18 55.89
N GLU A 13 3.31 -15.74 55.20
CA GLU A 13 4.56 -16.41 55.68
C GLU A 13 5.25 -17.06 54.44
N GLY A 14 6.55 -16.89 54.13
CA GLY A 14 7.78 -17.17 54.91
C GLY A 14 8.32 -18.55 54.48
N THR A 15 9.58 -18.87 54.16
CA THR A 15 10.92 -18.25 54.28
C THR A 15 11.97 -19.17 53.62
N GLY A 16 13.13 -18.60 53.21
CA GLY A 16 14.48 -19.21 53.21
C GLY A 16 14.82 -20.18 52.07
N GLN A 17 16.04 -20.31 51.54
CA GLN A 17 17.42 -19.87 51.82
C GLN A 17 18.12 -19.80 50.43
N GLY A 18 19.23 -19.14 50.13
CA GLY A 18 20.42 -18.69 50.86
C GLY A 18 21.58 -18.78 49.85
N GLY A 19 22.60 -17.93 49.95
CA GLY A 19 23.83 -18.09 49.14
C GLY A 19 24.53 -16.79 48.74
N SER A 20 25.23 -16.20 49.69
CA SER A 20 26.23 -15.14 49.49
C SER A 20 27.52 -15.65 48.84
N ARG A 21 28.15 -14.83 47.98
CA ARG A 21 29.61 -14.61 48.00
C ARG A 21 30.00 -13.35 47.25
N GLU A 22 30.71 -12.51 47.97
CA GLU A 22 31.41 -11.31 47.54
C GLU A 22 32.86 -11.68 47.13
N VAL A 23 33.55 -10.76 46.44
CA VAL A 23 34.97 -10.38 46.62
C VAL A 23 35.79 -10.23 45.30
N ARG A 24 36.21 -8.97 45.09
CA ARG A 24 37.47 -8.41 44.50
C ARG A 24 37.71 -8.36 42.98
N ASP A 25 37.80 -7.11 42.51
CA ASP A 25 38.78 -6.55 41.57
C ASP A 25 40.19 -6.49 42.25
N PRO A 26 41.33 -6.53 41.52
CA PRO A 26 41.89 -5.28 41.00
C PRO A 26 42.73 -5.37 39.70
N SER A 27 42.78 -4.23 38.99
CA SER A 27 43.94 -3.63 38.29
C SER A 27 44.41 -4.28 36.96
N ALA A 28 45.08 -3.62 36.03
CA ALA A 28 45.27 -2.23 35.58
C ALA A 28 46.21 -2.33 34.35
N GLN A 29 46.33 -1.24 33.57
CA GLN A 29 47.38 -0.97 32.55
C GLN A 29 47.18 -1.66 31.18
N GLY A 30 47.33 -1.03 30.02
CA GLY A 30 47.73 0.33 29.68
C GLY A 30 47.58 0.57 28.17
N ALA A 31 47.32 1.82 27.79
CA ALA A 31 47.55 2.32 26.43
C ALA A 31 49.05 2.61 26.24
N PRO A 32 49.56 2.63 24.99
CA PRO A 32 49.66 3.92 24.32
C PRO A 32 49.41 3.89 22.79
N ALA A 33 48.83 4.98 22.28
CA ALA A 33 49.01 5.48 20.90
C ALA A 33 50.32 6.30 20.83
N PRO A 34 50.78 6.89 19.69
CA PRO A 34 50.17 6.98 18.36
C PRO A 34 51.16 6.66 17.21
N ASN A 35 50.67 6.60 15.97
CA ASN A 35 51.53 6.89 14.82
C ASN A 35 50.82 7.76 13.80
N HIS A 36 51.41 8.94 13.60
CA HIS A 36 51.09 9.90 12.57
C HIS A 36 51.50 9.37 11.20
N SER A 37 50.62 9.48 10.21
CA SER A 37 51.05 9.87 8.86
C SER A 37 49.87 10.52 8.16
N GLY A 38 50.05 11.81 7.86
CA GLY A 38 49.10 12.57 7.05
C GLY A 38 49.34 12.27 5.57
N GLN A 39 48.27 12.23 4.80
CA GLN A 39 48.31 12.56 3.38
C GLN A 39 47.07 13.39 3.03
N ARG A 40 47.33 14.68 2.77
CA ARG A 40 46.47 15.56 1.98
C ARG A 40 46.88 15.41 0.51
N PHE A 41 45.93 15.06 -0.34
CA PHE A 41 45.89 15.35 -1.78
C PHE A 41 44.41 15.23 -2.16
N GLY A 42 43.74 16.10 -2.91
CA GLY A 42 44.04 17.36 -3.57
C GLY A 42 42.70 17.77 -4.21
N MET A 43 42.32 19.05 -4.12
CA MET A 43 41.14 19.56 -4.80
C MET A 43 41.33 19.49 -6.32
N ALA A 44 40.34 18.95 -7.04
CA ALA A 44 40.19 19.18 -8.47
C ALA A 44 38.83 19.85 -8.73
N LYS A 45 38.90 21.03 -9.34
CA LYS A 45 37.78 21.83 -9.88
C LYS A 45 37.73 21.63 -11.43
N PRO A 46 36.70 22.16 -12.13
CA PRO A 46 35.87 21.41 -13.07
C PRO A 46 36.23 21.63 -14.54
N GLY A 47 35.72 20.76 -15.41
CA GLY A 47 35.50 21.12 -16.81
C GLY A 47 35.49 19.94 -17.79
N VAL A 48 34.30 19.45 -18.13
CA VAL A 48 34.01 19.04 -19.52
C VAL A 48 32.61 19.55 -19.86
N ARG A 49 32.56 20.53 -20.76
CA ARG A 49 31.37 20.88 -21.53
C ARG A 49 31.27 19.90 -22.68
N CYS A 50 30.14 19.22 -22.83
CA CYS A 50 29.72 18.69 -24.13
C CYS A 50 28.33 19.23 -24.45
N ARG A 51 28.24 19.93 -25.58
CA ARG A 51 27.02 20.48 -26.16
C ARG A 51 26.20 19.36 -26.79
N TRP A 52 24.90 19.52 -26.62
CA TRP A 52 23.74 19.02 -27.35
C TRP A 52 23.99 18.39 -28.73
N TRP A 53 23.44 17.20 -28.91
CA TRP A 53 22.77 16.81 -30.15
C TRP A 53 21.30 16.56 -29.82
N VAL A 54 20.45 17.47 -30.29
CA VAL A 54 19.01 17.28 -30.39
C VAL A 54 18.80 16.64 -31.75
N GLU A 55 18.56 15.33 -31.79
CA GLU A 55 17.84 14.74 -32.92
C GLU A 55 16.38 14.61 -32.52
N ALA A 56 15.63 15.63 -32.92
CA ALA A 56 14.20 15.55 -33.04
C ALA A 56 13.87 14.57 -34.17
N VAL A 57 13.55 13.32 -33.82
CA VAL A 57 12.74 12.48 -34.71
C VAL A 57 11.28 12.81 -34.42
N SER A 58 10.81 13.86 -35.08
CA SER A 58 9.39 14.11 -35.26
C SER A 58 8.90 13.30 -36.46
N TRP A 59 8.18 12.20 -36.20
CA TRP A 59 7.17 11.61 -37.08
C TRP A 59 6.01 11.15 -36.17
N VAL A 60 5.00 12.01 -35.94
CA VAL A 60 3.76 12.17 -36.73
C VAL A 60 2.71 11.10 -36.34
N PRO A 61 1.44 11.50 -36.13
CA PRO A 61 0.54 10.89 -35.19
C PRO A 61 -0.22 9.72 -35.79
N ALA A 62 -0.29 8.62 -35.05
CA ALA A 62 -1.38 7.66 -35.19
C ALA A 62 -2.08 7.58 -33.84
N ALA A 63 -2.95 8.57 -33.60
CA ALA A 63 -4.12 8.31 -32.79
C ALA A 63 -4.97 7.26 -33.52
N THR A 64 -4.61 5.98 -33.37
CA THR A 64 -5.59 4.91 -33.52
C THR A 64 -6.53 5.04 -32.33
N LEU A 65 -7.62 5.77 -32.54
CA LEU A 65 -8.80 5.74 -31.67
C LEU A 65 -9.31 4.29 -31.66
N GLY A 66 -8.95 3.56 -30.60
CA GLY A 66 -9.30 2.16 -30.38
C GLY A 66 -8.25 1.47 -29.51
N GLY A 67 -8.63 1.07 -28.30
CA GLY A 67 -7.77 0.28 -27.41
C GLY A 67 -7.23 -0.98 -28.09
N ARG A 68 -5.94 -1.27 -27.91
CA ARG A 68 -5.32 -2.49 -28.44
C ARG A 68 -5.71 -3.69 -27.57
N PRO A 69 -6.18 -4.81 -28.14
CA PRO A 69 -6.56 -5.98 -27.36
C PRO A 69 -5.36 -6.69 -26.72
N CYS A 70 -5.63 -7.53 -25.73
CA CYS A 70 -4.65 -8.43 -25.12
C CYS A 70 -4.04 -9.40 -26.15
N ASP A 71 -2.71 -9.43 -26.32
CA ASP A 71 -2.03 -10.58 -26.94
C ASP A 71 -1.95 -11.71 -25.90
N ALA A 72 -3.01 -12.51 -25.86
CA ALA A 72 -3.20 -13.51 -24.83
C ALA A 72 -2.21 -14.68 -24.98
N LYS A 73 -1.55 -15.05 -23.88
CA LYS A 73 -0.74 -16.26 -23.76
C LYS A 73 -1.24 -17.10 -22.58
N ASP A 74 -1.39 -18.40 -22.81
CA ASP A 74 -1.72 -19.37 -21.78
C ASP A 74 -0.45 -20.13 -21.35
N PHE A 75 -0.19 -20.16 -20.06
CA PHE A 75 0.92 -20.91 -19.45
C PHE A 75 0.42 -22.12 -18.63
N GLY A 76 -0.88 -22.45 -18.71
CA GLY A 76 -1.48 -23.61 -18.05
C GLY A 76 -1.85 -23.40 -16.58
N HIS A 77 -1.95 -22.15 -16.12
CA HIS A 77 -2.18 -21.81 -14.70
C HIS A 77 -3.57 -21.22 -14.40
N GLY A 78 -4.56 -21.55 -15.25
CA GLY A 78 -5.97 -21.28 -15.00
C GLY A 78 -6.52 -19.98 -15.59
N SER A 79 -5.69 -19.11 -16.16
CA SER A 79 -6.09 -18.01 -17.05
C SER A 79 -4.88 -17.55 -17.88
N LEU A 80 -5.08 -16.47 -18.64
CA LEU A 80 -4.16 -15.93 -19.63
C LEU A 80 -3.37 -14.74 -19.06
N VAL A 81 -2.15 -14.52 -19.55
CA VAL A 81 -1.45 -13.23 -19.44
C VAL A 81 -1.59 -12.45 -20.75
N CYS A 82 -1.38 -11.14 -20.69
CA CYS A 82 -1.23 -10.34 -21.92
C CYS A 82 0.24 -10.03 -22.13
N ALA A 83 0.79 -10.52 -23.25
CA ALA A 83 2.16 -10.25 -23.63
C ALA A 83 2.30 -8.84 -24.24
N CYS A 84 3.35 -8.16 -23.84
CA CYS A 84 3.75 -6.87 -24.37
C CYS A 84 5.22 -6.92 -24.78
N SER A 85 5.55 -6.30 -25.90
CA SER A 85 6.89 -6.16 -26.47
C SER A 85 7.19 -4.69 -26.75
N ALA A 86 8.37 -4.40 -27.30
CA ALA A 86 8.76 -3.06 -27.74
C ALA A 86 7.77 -2.41 -28.73
N THR A 87 7.02 -3.19 -29.51
CA THR A 87 6.14 -2.69 -30.58
C THR A 87 4.65 -2.87 -30.30
N TYR A 88 4.29 -3.72 -29.34
CA TYR A 88 2.91 -4.04 -29.02
C TYR A 88 2.67 -4.15 -27.53
N CYS A 89 1.62 -3.50 -27.03
CA CYS A 89 1.07 -3.77 -25.72
C CYS A 89 -0.42 -3.44 -25.74
N ASP A 90 -1.22 -4.18 -24.98
CA ASP A 90 -2.64 -3.89 -24.86
C ASP A 90 -2.84 -2.54 -24.14
N THR A 91 -3.81 -1.78 -24.64
CA THR A 91 -4.09 -0.44 -24.15
C THR A 91 -5.60 -0.27 -24.02
N LEU A 92 -6.00 0.49 -23.01
CA LEU A 92 -7.39 0.84 -22.81
C LEU A 92 -7.59 2.30 -23.11
N ASP A 93 -8.68 2.60 -23.81
CA ASP A 93 -9.08 3.96 -24.08
C ASP A 93 -9.22 4.79 -22.78
N PRO A 94 -9.05 6.11 -22.87
CA PRO A 94 -9.39 7.01 -21.77
C PRO A 94 -10.81 6.74 -21.26
N VAL A 95 -11.00 6.86 -19.94
CA VAL A 95 -12.34 6.69 -19.35
C VAL A 95 -13.20 7.88 -19.75
N VAL A 96 -14.21 7.64 -20.59
CA VAL A 96 -15.21 8.63 -20.98
C VAL A 96 -16.50 8.34 -20.22
N LEU A 97 -17.05 9.36 -19.56
CA LEU A 97 -18.33 9.22 -18.86
C LEU A 97 -19.47 9.03 -19.86
N PRO A 98 -20.40 8.09 -19.62
CA PRO A 98 -21.55 7.87 -20.50
C PRO A 98 -22.52 9.06 -20.49
N ALA A 99 -23.42 9.07 -21.47
CA ALA A 99 -24.56 9.98 -21.50
C ALA A 99 -25.48 9.72 -20.28
N PRO A 100 -26.22 10.73 -19.79
CA PRO A 100 -27.23 10.52 -18.76
C PRO A 100 -28.24 9.44 -19.17
N GLY A 101 -28.62 8.56 -18.23
CA GLY A 101 -29.51 7.44 -18.51
C GLY A 101 -28.84 6.19 -19.10
N THR A 102 -27.53 6.25 -19.36
CA THR A 102 -26.73 5.08 -19.74
C THR A 102 -25.57 4.82 -18.76
N TYR A 103 -25.01 3.62 -18.81
CA TYR A 103 -23.84 3.21 -18.04
C TYR A 103 -22.82 2.52 -18.93
N VAL A 104 -21.55 2.60 -18.54
CA VAL A 104 -20.47 1.80 -19.12
C VAL A 104 -20.10 0.70 -18.13
N LYS A 105 -19.85 -0.50 -18.65
CA LYS A 105 -19.34 -1.64 -17.89
C LYS A 105 -17.97 -2.03 -18.45
N TYR A 106 -17.02 -2.30 -17.57
CA TYR A 106 -15.75 -2.93 -17.88
C TYR A 106 -15.69 -4.30 -17.22
N GLU A 107 -15.29 -5.33 -17.95
CA GLU A 107 -15.30 -6.72 -17.46
C GLU A 107 -13.96 -7.41 -17.69
N SER A 108 -13.46 -8.06 -16.64
CA SER A 108 -12.39 -9.07 -16.76
C SER A 108 -12.89 -10.40 -16.23
N SER A 109 -12.47 -11.50 -16.85
CA SER A 109 -12.86 -12.84 -16.43
C SER A 109 -11.74 -13.85 -16.57
N LYS A 110 -11.82 -14.93 -15.82
CA LYS A 110 -10.91 -16.07 -15.94
C LYS A 110 -10.89 -16.65 -17.35
N ALA A 111 -12.04 -16.62 -18.05
CA ALA A 111 -12.20 -17.05 -19.43
C ALA A 111 -11.41 -16.20 -20.46
N GLY A 112 -10.87 -15.04 -20.06
CA GLY A 112 -9.91 -14.29 -20.90
C GLY A 112 -10.29 -12.84 -21.18
N LYS A 113 -11.43 -12.35 -20.68
CA LYS A 113 -11.76 -10.92 -20.82
C LYS A 113 -10.80 -10.07 -20.00
N ARG A 114 -10.38 -8.93 -20.55
CA ARG A 114 -9.38 -8.03 -19.93
C ARG A 114 -9.85 -6.59 -20.07
N LEU A 115 -10.53 -6.09 -19.04
CA LEU A 115 -11.14 -4.75 -19.00
C LEU A 115 -11.94 -4.44 -20.28
N GLU A 116 -12.68 -5.44 -20.76
CA GLU A 116 -13.50 -5.35 -21.95
C GLU A 116 -14.67 -4.40 -21.70
N ARG A 117 -14.85 -3.41 -22.58
CA ARG A 117 -15.83 -2.34 -22.43
C ARG A 117 -17.15 -2.71 -23.11
N SER A 118 -18.27 -2.52 -22.41
CA SER A 118 -19.61 -2.55 -22.99
C SER A 118 -20.46 -1.39 -22.44
N GLU A 119 -21.57 -1.08 -23.10
CA GLU A 119 -22.52 -0.05 -22.66
C GLU A 119 -23.90 -0.64 -22.43
N GLY A 120 -24.70 0.00 -21.58
CA GLY A 120 -26.10 -0.36 -21.35
C GLY A 120 -26.92 0.85 -20.93
N SER A 121 -28.24 0.68 -20.89
CA SER A 121 -29.19 1.74 -20.51
C SER A 121 -29.93 1.38 -19.22
N PHE A 122 -30.27 2.39 -18.43
CA PHE A 122 -31.07 2.20 -17.23
C PHE A 122 -32.52 1.85 -17.60
N GLN A 123 -33.12 0.95 -16.83
CA GLN A 123 -34.54 0.64 -16.88
C GLN A 123 -35.28 1.53 -15.88
N HIS A 124 -36.37 2.17 -16.31
CA HIS A 124 -37.20 3.02 -15.44
C HIS A 124 -38.44 2.32 -14.88
N ASN A 125 -38.74 1.08 -15.32
CA ASN A 125 -40.04 0.47 -15.05
C ASN A 125 -39.95 -1.06 -14.99
N THR A 126 -39.79 -1.65 -13.80
CA THR A 126 -40.04 -3.09 -13.60
C THR A 126 -40.54 -3.43 -12.19
N LYS A 127 -41.65 -4.18 -12.17
CA LYS A 127 -42.05 -5.07 -11.08
C LYS A 127 -41.20 -6.37 -11.15
N THR A 128 -40.85 -6.94 -9.99
CA THR A 128 -40.44 -8.36 -9.74
C THR A 128 -38.97 -8.78 -10.04
N PRO A 129 -38.53 -10.03 -9.74
CA PRO A 129 -37.95 -10.50 -8.47
C PRO A 129 -36.46 -10.90 -8.57
N GLY A 130 -35.59 -10.35 -7.73
CA GLY A 130 -34.17 -10.75 -7.65
C GLY A 130 -33.50 -10.22 -6.40
N THR A 131 -32.28 -10.68 -6.13
CA THR A 131 -31.39 -10.17 -5.08
C THR A 131 -31.08 -8.70 -5.37
N ARG A 132 -31.82 -7.79 -4.73
CA ARG A 132 -31.79 -6.33 -4.94
C ARG A 132 -30.56 -5.76 -4.24
N CYS A 133 -29.71 -4.99 -4.91
CA CYS A 133 -28.81 -4.05 -4.25
C CYS A 133 -29.43 -2.64 -4.39
N SER A 134 -29.94 -2.11 -3.28
CA SER A 134 -30.52 -0.77 -3.21
C SER A 134 -29.49 0.21 -2.65
N TRP A 135 -29.21 1.27 -3.39
CA TRP A 135 -28.47 2.40 -2.83
C TRP A 135 -29.31 3.11 -1.75
N ALA A 136 -28.69 3.44 -0.61
CA ALA A 136 -29.30 4.25 0.43
C ALA A 136 -28.36 5.42 0.74
N PRO A 137 -28.85 6.68 0.71
CA PRO A 137 -28.05 7.82 1.13
C PRO A 137 -27.86 7.73 2.65
N ALA A 138 -26.67 7.36 3.09
CA ALA A 138 -26.28 7.49 4.50
C ALA A 138 -25.64 8.87 4.70
N CYS A 139 -26.46 9.89 5.01
CA CYS A 139 -25.98 11.15 5.56
C CYS A 139 -26.59 11.32 6.96
N THR A 140 -25.88 10.90 7.99
CA THR A 140 -26.05 11.44 9.34
C THR A 140 -25.24 12.74 9.45
N PRO A 141 -25.83 13.85 9.91
CA PRO A 141 -25.09 15.08 10.13
C PRO A 141 -24.15 14.88 11.33
N GLY A 142 -22.84 14.72 11.07
CA GLY A 142 -21.82 14.64 12.12
C GLY A 142 -20.59 13.78 11.83
N SER A 143 -20.63 12.89 10.83
CA SER A 143 -19.47 12.05 10.46
C SER A 143 -18.79 12.63 9.21
N ARG A 144 -17.54 13.11 9.35
CA ARG A 144 -16.73 13.57 8.20
C ARG A 144 -16.58 12.41 7.21
N VAL A 145 -16.98 12.66 5.97
CA VAL A 145 -16.82 11.71 4.87
C VAL A 145 -15.33 11.54 4.60
N CYS A 146 -14.83 10.31 4.63
CA CYS A 146 -13.43 10.03 4.34
C CYS A 146 -13.19 10.10 2.82
N PRO A 147 -12.38 11.05 2.31
CA PRO A 147 -11.93 10.98 0.93
C PRO A 147 -11.03 9.75 0.74
N CYS A 148 -11.35 8.89 -0.22
CA CYS A 148 -10.45 7.83 -0.65
C CYS A 148 -9.33 8.45 -1.49
N VAL A 149 -8.09 8.13 -1.14
CA VAL A 149 -6.96 8.22 -2.04
C VAL A 149 -7.14 7.08 -3.06
N ALA A 150 -6.89 7.35 -4.34
CA ALA A 150 -7.08 6.31 -5.36
C ALA A 150 -6.31 5.04 -4.98
N ALA A 151 -6.83 3.86 -5.38
CA ALA A 151 -6.00 2.68 -5.51
C ALA A 151 -4.85 3.06 -6.46
N ALA A 152 -3.70 3.38 -5.92
CA ALA A 152 -2.57 3.85 -6.69
C ALA A 152 -1.66 2.65 -6.94
N MET A 153 -1.23 2.47 -8.18
CA MET A 153 0.11 1.93 -8.40
C MET A 153 1.07 3.00 -7.87
N SER A 154 1.24 3.04 -6.54
CA SER A 154 2.25 3.90 -5.93
C SER A 154 3.60 3.26 -6.23
N PHE A 155 4.57 4.08 -6.62
CA PHE A 155 5.94 3.65 -6.82
C PHE A 155 6.60 3.46 -5.45
N THR A 156 6.31 2.33 -4.78
CA THR A 156 6.92 1.94 -3.51
C THR A 156 8.23 1.20 -3.73
N ARG A 157 9.23 1.86 -4.33
CA ARG A 157 10.60 1.34 -4.25
C ARG A 157 11.34 1.96 -3.08
N ARG A 158 11.56 1.12 -2.08
CA ARG A 158 12.13 1.44 -0.78
C ARG A 158 13.63 1.33 -0.89
N ALA A 159 14.32 2.47 -0.92
CA ALA A 159 15.74 2.46 -1.15
C ALA A 159 16.47 3.64 -0.53
N CYS A 160 17.72 3.36 -0.21
CA CYS A 160 18.72 4.36 0.09
C CYS A 160 18.98 5.22 -1.16
N TYR A 161 19.12 6.53 -0.97
CA TYR A 161 19.57 7.43 -2.02
C TYR A 161 20.97 6.99 -2.50
N HIS A 162 21.10 6.74 -3.79
CA HIS A 162 22.39 6.58 -4.48
C HIS A 162 22.35 7.42 -5.77
N PRO A 163 23.36 8.24 -6.07
CA PRO A 163 23.36 9.11 -7.25
C PRO A 163 23.19 8.34 -8.57
N ASP A 164 23.66 7.10 -8.64
CA ASP A 164 23.50 6.20 -9.80
C ASP A 164 22.28 5.25 -9.71
N SER A 165 21.35 5.50 -8.78
CA SER A 165 20.15 4.66 -8.64
C SER A 165 19.24 4.82 -9.86
N PRO A 166 18.78 3.71 -10.49
CA PRO A 166 17.86 3.77 -11.63
C PRO A 166 16.48 4.34 -11.25
N GLN A 167 16.21 4.57 -9.97
CA GLN A 167 14.89 4.98 -9.46
C GLN A 167 14.49 6.39 -9.86
N ILE A 168 15.40 7.36 -9.77
CA ILE A 168 15.08 8.76 -10.08
C ILE A 168 14.66 8.89 -11.56
N PRO A 169 15.40 8.33 -12.54
CA PRO A 169 14.94 8.29 -13.93
C PRO A 169 13.58 7.64 -14.13
N ILE A 170 13.31 6.49 -13.48
CA ILE A 170 12.03 5.77 -13.59
C ILE A 170 10.88 6.61 -13.03
N LEU A 171 11.05 7.23 -11.86
CA LEU A 171 10.03 8.08 -11.24
C LEU A 171 9.71 9.30 -12.11
N ARG A 172 10.73 9.92 -12.70
CA ARG A 172 10.53 11.04 -13.63
C ARG A 172 9.81 10.62 -14.91
N ALA A 173 10.16 9.45 -15.46
CA ALA A 173 9.46 8.89 -16.61
C ALA A 173 7.99 8.59 -16.28
N ALA A 174 7.72 8.03 -15.11
CA ALA A 174 6.36 7.77 -14.63
C ALA A 174 5.54 9.05 -14.47
N GLN A 175 6.12 10.09 -13.85
CA GLN A 175 5.47 11.40 -13.74
C GLN A 175 5.19 12.04 -15.10
N ALA A 176 6.08 11.86 -16.08
CA ALA A 176 5.90 12.42 -17.41
C ALA A 176 4.74 11.78 -18.20
N VAL A 177 4.44 10.49 -17.97
CA VAL A 177 3.34 9.78 -18.64
C VAL A 177 2.03 9.83 -17.86
N ALA A 178 2.08 10.12 -16.55
CA ALA A 178 0.91 10.16 -15.70
C ALA A 178 0.03 11.38 -16.02
N LYS A 179 -1.24 11.13 -16.34
CA LYS A 179 -2.25 12.20 -16.52
C LYS A 179 -2.75 12.78 -15.20
N ARG A 180 -2.52 12.07 -14.09
CA ARG A 180 -2.89 12.47 -12.73
C ARG A 180 -1.60 12.69 -11.94
N PRO A 181 -1.56 13.66 -11.00
CA PRO A 181 -0.44 13.80 -10.08
C PRO A 181 -0.14 12.47 -9.37
N LEU A 182 1.14 12.13 -9.23
CA LEU A 182 1.57 10.94 -8.49
C LEU A 182 1.96 11.33 -7.06
N SER A 183 1.30 10.73 -6.08
CA SER A 183 1.65 10.86 -4.66
C SER A 183 2.73 9.86 -4.31
N LEU A 184 3.95 10.34 -4.04
CA LEU A 184 5.07 9.49 -3.63
C LEU A 184 5.08 9.32 -2.11
N TYR A 185 5.37 8.12 -1.63
CA TYR A 185 5.72 7.91 -0.23
C TYR A 185 6.94 7.02 -0.09
N ALA A 186 7.66 7.16 1.02
CA ALA A 186 8.89 6.42 1.29
C ALA A 186 8.86 5.74 2.67
N SER A 187 9.43 4.54 2.72
CA SER A 187 9.57 3.75 3.94
C SER A 187 11.00 3.20 4.02
N PRO A 188 11.75 3.45 5.12
CA PRO A 188 13.07 2.86 5.28
C PRO A 188 12.99 1.44 5.87
N TRP A 189 13.84 0.55 5.34
CA TRP A 189 14.01 -0.82 5.87
C TRP A 189 14.94 -0.87 7.07
N THR A 190 16.04 -0.14 7.01
CA THR A 190 17.08 -0.21 8.04
C THR A 190 17.88 1.09 8.10
N SER A 191 18.40 1.39 9.27
CA SER A 191 19.34 2.49 9.48
C SER A 191 20.78 2.03 9.21
N PRO A 192 21.75 2.96 9.06
CA PRO A 192 23.16 2.61 9.01
C PRO A 192 23.58 1.74 10.20
N VAL A 193 24.35 0.68 9.94
CA VAL A 193 24.70 -0.35 10.94
C VAL A 193 25.32 0.20 12.23
N TRP A 194 26.04 1.32 12.15
CA TRP A 194 26.67 1.93 13.33
C TRP A 194 25.65 2.51 14.33
N MET A 195 24.44 2.82 13.89
CA MET A 195 23.31 3.27 14.72
C MET A 195 22.59 2.09 15.41
N LYS A 196 22.82 0.85 14.97
CA LYS A 196 22.03 -0.32 15.41
C LYS A 196 22.70 -1.09 16.55
N THR A 197 21.91 -1.57 17.50
CA THR A 197 22.39 -2.33 18.67
C THR A 197 23.16 -3.60 18.29
N ASN A 198 22.78 -4.25 17.19
CA ASN A 198 23.41 -5.47 16.69
C ASN A 198 24.57 -5.22 15.69
N GLY A 199 24.79 -3.98 15.26
CA GLY A 199 25.83 -3.66 14.27
C GLY A 199 25.64 -4.30 12.89
N ALA A 200 24.42 -4.76 12.54
CA ALA A 200 24.15 -5.50 11.31
C ALA A 200 22.88 -5.00 10.59
N MET A 201 22.82 -5.21 9.27
CA MET A 201 21.64 -4.82 8.46
C MET A 201 20.43 -5.72 8.73
N THR A 202 20.67 -7.00 9.04
CA THR A 202 19.64 -8.03 9.28
C THR A 202 19.64 -8.49 10.73
N GLY A 203 18.68 -9.35 11.09
CA GLY A 203 18.52 -9.89 12.44
C GLY A 203 18.02 -8.87 13.46
N ARG A 204 17.74 -9.35 14.68
CA ARG A 204 17.20 -8.50 15.75
C ARG A 204 18.13 -7.33 16.04
N GLY A 205 17.60 -6.11 15.97
CA GLY A 205 18.38 -4.90 16.21
C GLY A 205 17.55 -3.63 16.10
N THR A 206 17.58 -2.84 17.15
CA THR A 206 16.94 -1.52 17.31
C THR A 206 17.99 -0.41 17.19
N LEU A 207 17.56 0.86 17.20
CA LEU A 207 18.50 1.97 17.37
C LEU A 207 19.18 1.92 18.75
N LYS A 208 20.47 2.26 18.79
CA LYS A 208 21.22 2.39 20.04
C LYS A 208 20.66 3.52 20.90
N GLY A 209 20.81 3.36 22.21
CA GLY A 209 20.47 4.37 23.19
C GLY A 209 18.96 4.57 23.34
N SER A 210 18.49 5.81 23.41
CA SER A 210 17.09 6.11 23.70
C SER A 210 16.61 7.32 22.88
N PRO A 211 15.30 7.43 22.57
CA PRO A 211 14.73 8.59 21.91
C PRO A 211 15.17 9.91 22.53
N GLY A 212 15.41 10.91 21.69
CA GLY A 212 16.01 12.19 22.05
C GLY A 212 17.55 12.21 22.04
N ASP A 213 18.21 11.06 21.90
CA ASP A 213 19.67 10.98 21.88
C ASP A 213 20.31 11.20 20.50
N LYS A 214 21.65 11.15 20.44
CA LYS A 214 22.40 11.37 19.20
C LYS A 214 22.09 10.36 18.09
N TYR A 215 21.71 9.13 18.40
CA TYR A 215 21.42 8.10 17.39
C TYR A 215 20.03 8.33 16.77
N HIS A 216 19.04 8.62 17.61
CA HIS A 216 17.68 8.88 17.16
C HIS A 216 17.59 10.22 16.41
N GLN A 217 18.23 11.27 16.91
CA GLN A 217 18.34 12.54 16.19
C GLN A 217 19.07 12.39 14.84
N ALA A 218 20.13 11.58 14.78
CA ALA A 218 20.82 11.32 13.52
C ALA A 218 19.94 10.55 12.54
N TRP A 219 19.13 9.60 13.03
CA TRP A 219 18.16 8.88 12.21
C TRP A 219 17.05 9.79 11.70
N ALA A 220 16.47 10.66 12.54
CA ALA A 220 15.50 11.66 12.11
C ALA A 220 16.09 12.62 11.04
N LYS A 221 17.33 13.09 11.23
CA LYS A 221 18.05 13.89 10.21
C LYS A 221 18.28 13.13 8.90
N TYR A 222 18.40 11.81 8.93
CA TYR A 222 18.52 11.00 7.73
C TYR A 222 17.25 11.07 6.86
N PHE A 223 16.06 11.06 7.47
CA PHE A 223 14.80 11.29 6.73
C PHE A 223 14.78 12.65 6.04
N ILE A 224 15.17 13.71 6.76
CA ILE A 224 15.20 15.07 6.19
C ILE A 224 16.19 15.13 5.02
N ARG A 225 17.38 14.53 5.20
CA ARG A 225 18.38 14.48 4.14
C ARG A 225 17.88 13.70 2.92
N PHE A 226 17.19 12.59 3.12
CA PHE A 226 16.57 11.84 2.02
C PHE A 226 15.60 12.71 1.22
N LEU A 227 14.71 13.44 1.90
CA LEU A 227 13.75 14.34 1.26
C LEU A 227 14.46 15.49 0.52
N ASP A 228 15.51 16.08 1.13
CA ASP A 228 16.33 17.11 0.50
C ASP A 228 17.02 16.61 -0.77
N GLU A 229 17.56 15.39 -0.77
CA GLU A 229 18.25 14.83 -1.94
C GLU A 229 17.28 14.56 -3.09
N TYR A 230 16.07 14.08 -2.84
CA TYR A 230 15.06 13.88 -3.88
C TYR A 230 14.49 15.20 -4.40
N ALA A 231 14.35 16.21 -3.54
CA ALA A 231 13.89 17.54 -3.95
C ALA A 231 14.81 18.18 -5.00
N LYS A 232 16.12 17.88 -5.01
CA LYS A 232 17.07 18.33 -6.06
C LYS A 232 16.71 17.84 -7.46
N TYR A 233 15.92 16.77 -7.56
CA TYR A 233 15.46 16.20 -8.82
C TYR A 233 13.99 16.52 -9.12
N ASN A 234 13.41 17.50 -8.41
CA ASN A 234 11.99 17.87 -8.48
C ASN A 234 11.05 16.71 -8.10
N LEU A 235 11.51 15.81 -7.22
CA LEU A 235 10.67 14.74 -6.66
C LEU A 235 10.29 15.13 -5.23
N THR A 236 9.00 15.33 -5.01
CA THR A 236 8.42 15.65 -3.70
C THR A 236 7.62 14.47 -3.17
N PHE A 237 7.68 14.26 -1.86
CA PHE A 237 6.93 13.19 -1.21
C PHE A 237 5.63 13.72 -0.60
N TRP A 238 4.57 12.94 -0.74
CA TRP A 238 3.32 13.12 -0.03
C TRP A 238 3.45 12.61 1.41
N ALA A 239 4.07 11.46 1.62
CA ALA A 239 4.20 10.84 2.93
C ALA A 239 5.54 10.12 3.16
N VAL A 240 5.86 9.87 4.42
CA VAL A 240 6.88 8.89 4.84
C VAL A 240 6.30 7.98 5.91
N THR A 241 6.77 6.75 5.99
CA THR A 241 6.46 5.86 7.11
C THR A 241 7.58 5.92 8.16
N ALA A 242 7.25 5.74 9.43
CA ALA A 242 8.21 5.83 10.53
C ALA A 242 9.32 4.75 10.48
N GLY A 243 9.10 3.71 9.69
CA GLY A 243 9.97 2.56 9.55
C GLY A 243 9.12 1.39 9.13
N ASN A 244 9.64 0.57 8.23
CA ASN A 244 8.89 -0.57 7.76
C ASN A 244 9.00 -1.78 8.66
N GLU A 245 7.88 -2.50 8.76
CA GLU A 245 7.75 -3.73 9.50
C GLU A 245 8.59 -3.66 10.78
N PRO A 246 8.36 -2.65 11.65
CA PRO A 246 9.15 -2.45 12.86
C PRO A 246 9.22 -3.71 13.72
N THR A 247 8.23 -4.60 13.63
CA THR A 247 8.24 -5.89 14.35
C THR A 247 9.25 -6.89 13.79
N ALA A 248 9.63 -6.78 12.51
CA ALA A 248 10.65 -7.63 11.90
C ALA A 248 12.02 -7.49 12.59
N GLY A 249 12.37 -6.28 13.01
CA GLY A 249 13.62 -6.02 13.73
C GLY A 249 13.66 -6.53 15.17
N GLU A 250 12.55 -7.09 15.67
CA GLU A 250 12.48 -7.80 16.95
C GLU A 250 12.68 -9.33 16.79
N ILE A 251 12.77 -9.83 15.56
CA ILE A 251 12.97 -11.25 15.27
C ILE A 251 14.47 -11.56 15.20
N VAL A 252 14.93 -12.51 16.03
CA VAL A 252 16.38 -12.82 16.22
C VAL A 252 17.10 -13.05 14.89
N PHE A 253 16.55 -13.91 14.04
CA PHE A 253 17.17 -14.33 12.78
C PHE A 253 16.40 -13.80 11.56
N TYR A 254 15.90 -12.56 11.63
CA TYR A 254 15.22 -11.96 10.48
C TYR A 254 16.15 -11.89 9.26
N PRO A 255 15.75 -12.42 8.08
CA PRO A 255 16.70 -12.77 7.02
C PRO A 255 17.18 -11.60 6.15
N PHE A 256 16.50 -10.45 6.18
CA PHE A 256 16.86 -9.28 5.37
C PHE A 256 16.81 -7.98 6.18
N GLN A 257 16.96 -6.83 5.51
CA GLN A 257 17.09 -5.53 6.15
C GLN A 257 15.87 -5.22 7.02
N CYS A 258 16.12 -4.88 8.29
CA CYS A 258 15.07 -4.49 9.24
C CYS A 258 15.62 -3.50 10.27
N LEU A 259 14.73 -2.80 10.98
CA LEU A 259 15.06 -1.98 12.15
C LEU A 259 13.92 -2.11 13.16
N GLY A 260 14.26 -2.62 14.35
CA GLY A 260 13.29 -2.93 15.39
C GLY A 260 12.75 -1.68 16.06
N PHE A 261 11.44 -1.64 16.27
CA PHE A 261 10.79 -0.74 17.22
C PHE A 261 9.67 -1.47 17.93
N SER A 262 9.55 -1.30 19.25
CA SER A 262 8.28 -1.50 19.95
C SER A 262 7.33 -0.32 19.66
N PRO A 263 6.01 -0.44 19.90
CA PRO A 263 5.11 0.69 19.71
C PRO A 263 5.46 1.87 20.63
N GLU A 264 5.96 1.63 21.84
CA GLU A 264 6.44 2.68 22.76
C GLU A 264 7.71 3.34 22.21
N HIS A 265 8.63 2.56 21.65
CA HIS A 265 9.84 3.10 21.02
C HIS A 265 9.50 3.93 19.78
N GLN A 266 8.57 3.47 18.93
CA GLN A 266 8.08 4.24 17.78
C GLN A 266 7.40 5.55 18.23
N ARG A 267 6.55 5.50 19.27
CA ARG A 267 5.91 6.68 19.86
C ARG A 267 6.96 7.71 20.29
N ASP A 268 7.93 7.28 21.10
CA ASP A 268 8.91 8.18 21.69
C ASP A 268 9.87 8.74 20.64
N PHE A 269 10.28 7.94 19.65
CA PHE A 269 11.06 8.40 18.50
C PHE A 269 10.31 9.46 17.68
N ILE A 270 9.01 9.29 17.46
CA ILE A 270 8.19 10.29 16.77
C ILE A 270 8.08 11.57 17.59
N ALA A 271 7.74 11.45 18.88
CA ALA A 271 7.53 12.60 19.75
C ALA A 271 8.80 13.44 19.95
N GLN A 272 9.96 12.79 20.12
CA GLN A 272 11.20 13.46 20.52
C GLN A 272 12.12 13.81 19.35
N ASP A 273 12.07 13.05 18.24
CA ASP A 273 13.06 13.18 17.16
C ASP A 273 12.42 13.42 15.79
N LEU A 274 11.68 12.44 15.25
CA LEU A 274 11.22 12.47 13.84
C LEU A 274 10.17 13.56 13.60
N GLY A 275 9.17 13.68 14.48
CA GLY A 275 8.13 14.71 14.38
C GLY A 275 8.70 16.13 14.40
N PRO A 276 9.48 16.50 15.43
CA PRO A 276 10.16 17.80 15.49
C PRO A 276 11.11 18.04 14.31
N ALA A 277 11.85 17.03 13.84
CA ALA A 277 12.74 17.17 12.69
C ALA A 277 11.99 17.48 11.39
N LEU A 278 10.86 16.80 11.14
CA LEU A 278 10.01 17.07 9.98
C LEU A 278 9.39 18.47 10.07
N ALA A 279 8.80 18.83 11.21
CA ALA A 279 8.15 20.11 11.43
C ALA A 279 9.10 21.32 11.27
N ASN A 280 10.36 21.16 11.69
CA ASN A 280 11.39 22.20 11.60
C ASN A 280 12.12 22.25 10.25
N SER A 281 11.78 21.36 9.31
CA SER A 281 12.38 21.30 7.98
C SER A 281 11.52 22.00 6.93
N SER A 282 12.04 22.12 5.70
CA SER A 282 11.23 22.53 4.53
C SER A 282 10.14 21.52 4.15
N HIS A 283 10.16 20.31 4.73
CA HIS A 283 9.26 19.20 4.41
C HIS A 283 8.14 19.01 5.43
N ARG A 284 7.82 20.03 6.23
CA ARG A 284 6.78 20.00 7.29
C ARG A 284 5.37 19.57 6.84
N ASN A 285 5.10 19.58 5.54
CA ASN A 285 3.80 19.18 4.97
C ASN A 285 3.75 17.69 4.59
N VAL A 286 4.88 16.99 4.63
CA VAL A 286 4.95 15.54 4.38
C VAL A 286 4.21 14.82 5.50
N GLN A 287 3.27 13.96 5.12
CA GLN A 287 2.47 13.17 6.06
C GLN A 287 3.33 12.09 6.72
N LEU A 288 3.13 11.84 8.01
CA LEU A 288 3.81 10.76 8.73
C LEU A 288 2.86 9.60 8.99
N ILE A 289 3.26 8.42 8.56
CA ILE A 289 2.51 7.17 8.68
C ILE A 289 3.19 6.26 9.70
N ILE A 290 2.42 5.79 10.69
CA ILE A 290 2.92 4.85 11.71
C ILE A 290 2.61 3.40 11.36
N LEU A 291 3.10 2.46 12.17
CA LEU A 291 3.02 1.01 11.97
C LEU A 291 3.77 0.53 10.73
N ASP A 292 3.20 0.66 9.52
CA ASP A 292 3.75 0.13 8.26
C ASP A 292 4.11 -1.37 8.36
N ASP A 293 3.17 -2.13 8.92
CA ASP A 293 3.33 -3.55 9.27
C ASP A 293 1.98 -4.28 9.21
N GLN A 294 1.95 -5.56 9.54
CA GLN A 294 0.77 -6.41 9.48
C GLN A 294 -0.39 -5.86 10.33
N ARG A 295 -1.61 -5.87 9.77
CA ARG A 295 -2.80 -5.34 10.47
C ARG A 295 -3.14 -6.05 11.78
N VAL A 296 -2.57 -7.23 12.05
CA VAL A 296 -2.75 -7.96 13.32
C VAL A 296 -2.18 -7.21 14.52
N MET A 297 -1.30 -6.23 14.30
CA MET A 297 -0.76 -5.36 15.34
C MET A 297 -1.77 -4.29 15.80
N LEU A 298 -2.88 -4.14 15.07
CA LEU A 298 -3.96 -3.24 15.41
C LEU A 298 -5.04 -3.94 16.26
N PRO A 299 -5.71 -3.20 17.17
CA PRO A 299 -5.58 -1.76 17.43
C PRO A 299 -4.46 -1.39 18.42
N TYR A 300 -3.74 -2.36 18.98
CA TYR A 300 -2.78 -2.12 20.08
C TYR A 300 -1.74 -1.07 19.73
N TRP A 301 -1.09 -1.20 18.57
CA TRP A 301 -0.05 -0.27 18.12
C TRP A 301 -0.56 1.17 18.03
N ALA A 302 -1.74 1.35 17.41
CA ALA A 302 -2.39 2.65 17.30
C ALA A 302 -2.71 3.23 18.68
N GLN A 303 -3.18 2.41 19.63
CA GLN A 303 -3.47 2.87 20.98
C GLN A 303 -2.23 3.37 21.73
N VAL A 304 -1.10 2.67 21.64
CA VAL A 304 0.12 3.08 22.34
C VAL A 304 0.66 4.39 21.77
N VAL A 305 0.66 4.52 20.44
CA VAL A 305 1.25 5.69 19.78
C VAL A 305 0.32 6.90 19.79
N LEU A 306 -0.96 6.73 19.46
CA LEU A 306 -1.91 7.84 19.27
C LEU A 306 -2.56 8.34 20.56
N LYS A 307 -2.46 7.60 21.68
CA LYS A 307 -2.91 8.13 23.00
C LYS A 307 -1.92 9.13 23.60
N ASP A 308 -0.68 9.19 23.09
CA ASP A 308 0.27 10.23 23.47
C ASP A 308 0.04 11.48 22.61
N PRO A 309 -0.35 12.62 23.22
CA PRO A 309 -0.73 13.81 22.47
C PRO A 309 0.44 14.44 21.70
N VAL A 310 1.68 14.25 22.16
CA VAL A 310 2.87 14.80 21.48
C VAL A 310 3.13 14.02 20.21
N ALA A 311 3.19 12.68 20.30
CA ALA A 311 3.36 11.83 19.12
C ALA A 311 2.20 12.00 18.14
N ALA A 312 0.96 11.95 18.63
CA ALA A 312 -0.27 12.09 17.85
C ALA A 312 -0.29 13.36 16.99
N SER A 313 0.22 14.49 17.51
CA SER A 313 0.22 15.77 16.79
C SER A 313 1.04 15.78 15.49
N TYR A 314 1.97 14.85 15.33
CA TYR A 314 2.81 14.71 14.13
C TYR A 314 2.32 13.64 13.16
N ILE A 315 1.35 12.81 13.56
CA ILE A 315 0.95 11.62 12.81
C ILE A 315 -0.29 11.93 11.97
N SER A 316 -0.28 11.45 10.73
CA SER A 316 -1.38 11.65 9.79
C SER A 316 -2.20 10.38 9.58
N GLY A 317 -1.57 9.21 9.67
CA GLY A 317 -2.24 7.94 9.37
C GLY A 317 -1.45 6.71 9.80
N ILE A 318 -2.03 5.54 9.48
CA ILE A 318 -1.54 4.22 9.88
C ILE A 318 -1.38 3.36 8.63
N GLY A 319 -0.18 2.83 8.43
CA GLY A 319 0.17 1.93 7.33
C GLY A 319 -0.06 0.47 7.71
N ILE A 320 -0.65 -0.32 6.81
CA ILE A 320 -0.95 -1.74 7.04
C ILE A 320 -0.49 -2.63 5.88
N HIS A 321 -0.01 -3.82 6.24
CA HIS A 321 0.36 -4.90 5.34
C HIS A 321 -0.62 -6.08 5.44
N TRP A 322 -0.69 -6.89 4.39
CA TRP A 322 -1.74 -7.91 4.21
C TRP A 322 -1.34 -9.37 4.56
N TYR A 323 -0.05 -9.64 4.84
CA TYR A 323 0.49 -11.01 4.79
C TYR A 323 0.05 -11.92 5.93
N LEU A 324 -0.54 -11.35 6.99
CA LEU A 324 -1.10 -12.08 8.13
C LEU A 324 -2.61 -11.90 8.26
N ASP A 325 -3.30 -11.51 7.18
CA ASP A 325 -4.74 -11.26 7.19
C ASP A 325 -5.58 -12.46 7.69
N PHE A 326 -5.11 -13.68 7.45
CA PHE A 326 -5.79 -14.90 7.87
C PHE A 326 -5.78 -15.13 9.39
N LEU A 327 -4.94 -14.44 10.15
CA LEU A 327 -4.83 -14.61 11.61
C LEU A 327 -5.86 -13.82 12.40
N ALA A 328 -6.39 -12.73 11.85
CA ALA A 328 -7.34 -11.88 12.56
C ALA A 328 -8.48 -11.40 11.64
N PRO A 329 -9.74 -11.46 12.10
CA PRO A 329 -10.85 -10.81 11.40
C PRO A 329 -10.61 -9.31 11.20
N ILE A 330 -11.10 -8.76 10.08
CA ILE A 330 -10.89 -7.33 9.76
C ILE A 330 -11.58 -6.39 10.74
N ASP A 331 -12.73 -6.81 11.29
CA ASP A 331 -13.50 -6.01 12.25
C ASP A 331 -12.74 -5.76 13.56
N LEU A 332 -11.94 -6.73 13.99
CA LEU A 332 -11.13 -6.65 15.22
C LEU A 332 -9.80 -5.92 15.02
N THR A 333 -9.49 -5.49 13.79
CA THR A 333 -8.24 -4.80 13.46
C THR A 333 -8.53 -3.41 12.89
N LEU A 334 -9.03 -3.32 11.66
CA LEU A 334 -9.21 -2.04 10.96
C LEU A 334 -10.44 -1.27 11.47
N SER A 335 -11.60 -1.94 11.56
CA SER A 335 -12.86 -1.28 11.93
C SER A 335 -12.80 -0.71 13.34
N ILE A 336 -12.30 -1.49 14.31
CA ILE A 336 -12.10 -1.00 15.68
C ILE A 336 -11.06 0.13 15.76
N THR A 337 -9.98 0.07 14.99
CA THR A 337 -8.96 1.13 14.96
C THR A 337 -9.55 2.44 14.44
N HIS A 338 -10.31 2.38 13.34
CA HIS A 338 -10.99 3.56 12.81
C HIS A 338 -12.00 4.14 13.81
N HIS A 339 -12.78 3.30 14.51
CA HIS A 339 -13.71 3.81 15.52
C HIS A 339 -13.02 4.46 16.73
N LEU A 340 -11.83 3.97 17.11
CA LEU A 340 -11.04 4.57 18.20
C LEU A 340 -10.33 5.85 17.76
N PHE A 341 -9.87 5.91 16.51
CA PHE A 341 -9.02 6.97 15.98
C PHE A 341 -9.52 7.44 14.59
N PRO A 342 -10.73 8.02 14.49
CA PRO A 342 -11.38 8.29 13.21
C PRO A 342 -10.71 9.41 12.40
N ASP A 343 -9.93 10.27 13.05
CA ASP A 343 -9.24 11.40 12.40
C ASP A 343 -7.95 10.99 11.67
N TYR A 344 -7.49 9.75 11.85
CA TYR A 344 -6.26 9.23 11.23
C TYR A 344 -6.63 8.28 10.09
N PHE A 345 -6.07 8.51 8.90
CA PHE A 345 -6.37 7.65 7.77
C PHE A 345 -5.70 6.27 7.92
N LEU A 346 -6.36 5.23 7.41
CA LEU A 346 -5.76 3.92 7.23
C LEU A 346 -5.31 3.78 5.78
N LEU A 347 -4.09 3.29 5.54
CA LEU A 347 -3.54 3.07 4.21
C LEU A 347 -2.93 1.67 4.13
N SER A 348 -3.35 0.85 3.15
CA SER A 348 -2.62 -0.36 2.84
C SER A 348 -1.38 -0.01 2.02
N THR A 349 -0.22 -0.12 2.67
CA THR A 349 1.09 0.32 2.14
C THR A 349 1.85 -0.79 1.43
N GLU A 350 1.49 -2.06 1.67
CA GLU A 350 2.10 -3.19 0.98
C GLU A 350 1.18 -4.40 0.91
N ALA A 351 1.18 -5.05 -0.25
CA ALA A 351 0.65 -6.38 -0.43
C ALA A 351 1.31 -7.08 -1.61
N SER A 352 1.47 -8.41 -1.51
CA SER A 352 2.05 -9.27 -2.53
C SER A 352 1.62 -10.72 -2.36
N THR A 353 1.39 -11.42 -3.46
CA THR A 353 1.16 -12.88 -3.48
C THR A 353 2.46 -13.67 -3.70
N GLY A 354 2.48 -14.97 -3.40
CA GLY A 354 3.67 -15.82 -3.57
C GLY A 354 4.70 -15.66 -2.44
N SER A 355 4.33 -14.97 -1.36
CA SER A 355 5.17 -14.78 -0.17
C SER A 355 5.18 -16.00 0.76
N TYR A 356 4.08 -16.76 0.83
CA TYR A 356 4.01 -17.95 1.67
C TYR A 356 4.94 -19.07 1.16
N PHE A 357 5.54 -19.83 2.07
CA PHE A 357 6.53 -20.86 1.71
C PHE A 357 5.97 -22.02 0.89
N TRP A 358 4.65 -22.25 0.95
CA TRP A 358 3.95 -23.30 0.20
C TRP A 358 3.36 -22.81 -1.13
N GLU A 359 3.42 -21.51 -1.41
CA GLU A 359 2.96 -20.97 -2.69
C GLU A 359 4.12 -20.95 -3.70
N PRO A 360 3.86 -21.26 -4.99
CA PRO A 360 4.82 -20.95 -6.06
C PRO A 360 5.15 -19.46 -6.06
N ARG A 361 6.33 -19.06 -6.56
CA ARG A 361 6.75 -17.64 -6.53
C ARG A 361 6.00 -16.83 -7.58
N VAL A 362 6.26 -17.09 -8.85
CA VAL A 362 5.53 -16.51 -9.99
C VAL A 362 4.58 -17.56 -10.57
N VAL A 363 3.34 -17.15 -10.88
CA VAL A 363 2.35 -17.98 -11.57
C VAL A 363 1.78 -17.19 -12.74
N LEU A 364 2.30 -17.41 -13.94
CA LEU A 364 1.87 -16.69 -15.14
C LEU A 364 0.42 -17.05 -15.49
N GLY A 365 -0.49 -16.07 -15.38
CA GLY A 365 -1.92 -16.27 -15.67
C GLY A 365 -2.75 -16.74 -14.47
N GLY A 366 -2.20 -16.71 -13.26
CA GLY A 366 -2.91 -17.13 -12.04
C GLY A 366 -4.12 -16.25 -11.70
N TRP A 367 -5.33 -16.67 -12.09
CA TRP A 367 -6.58 -15.93 -11.81
C TRP A 367 -6.87 -15.78 -10.32
N ASP A 368 -6.60 -16.83 -9.52
CA ASP A 368 -6.79 -16.79 -8.06
C ASP A 368 -5.99 -15.65 -7.41
N ARG A 369 -4.78 -15.36 -7.92
CA ARG A 369 -3.98 -14.23 -7.44
C ARG A 369 -4.67 -12.91 -7.74
N GLY A 370 -5.13 -12.69 -8.97
CA GLY A 370 -5.94 -11.50 -9.29
C GLY A 370 -7.16 -11.36 -8.39
N SER A 371 -7.89 -12.45 -8.19
CA SER A 371 -9.06 -12.53 -7.30
C SER A 371 -8.72 -12.14 -5.86
N LYS A 372 -7.59 -12.61 -5.31
CA LYS A 372 -7.07 -12.23 -3.98
C LYS A 372 -6.79 -10.73 -3.86
N TYR A 373 -6.22 -10.08 -4.89
CA TYR A 373 -6.00 -8.62 -4.89
C TYR A 373 -7.34 -7.87 -4.82
N SER A 374 -8.27 -8.15 -5.73
CA SER A 374 -9.56 -7.45 -5.73
C SER A 374 -10.37 -7.71 -4.47
N HIS A 375 -10.32 -8.94 -3.94
CA HIS A 375 -10.94 -9.28 -2.66
C HIS A 375 -10.35 -8.44 -1.52
N SER A 376 -9.02 -8.38 -1.43
CA SER A 376 -8.33 -7.58 -0.41
C SER A 376 -8.70 -6.10 -0.55
N ILE A 377 -8.66 -5.54 -1.76
CA ILE A 377 -8.98 -4.13 -2.01
C ILE A 377 -10.43 -3.82 -1.59
N LEU A 378 -11.41 -4.63 -2.00
CA LEU A 378 -12.82 -4.45 -1.61
C LEU A 378 -12.99 -4.55 -0.09
N THR A 379 -12.34 -5.53 0.53
CA THR A 379 -12.40 -5.73 1.98
C THR A 379 -11.79 -4.54 2.72
N ASN A 380 -10.64 -4.03 2.27
CA ASN A 380 -9.98 -2.85 2.84
C ASN A 380 -10.84 -1.59 2.68
N LEU A 381 -11.29 -1.29 1.46
CA LEU A 381 -12.11 -0.10 1.16
C LEU A 381 -13.44 -0.12 1.92
N ASN A 382 -14.04 -1.30 2.13
CA ASN A 382 -15.25 -1.43 2.94
C ASN A 382 -15.02 -1.26 4.45
N ASN A 383 -13.77 -1.30 4.91
CA ASN A 383 -13.36 -1.16 6.31
C ASN A 383 -12.42 0.05 6.51
N TYR A 384 -12.82 1.19 5.93
CA TYR A 384 -12.25 2.54 6.16
C TYR A 384 -10.82 2.77 5.65
N VAL A 385 -10.23 1.81 4.95
CA VAL A 385 -8.93 2.03 4.30
C VAL A 385 -9.10 2.98 3.13
N THR A 386 -8.23 3.98 3.09
CA THR A 386 -8.32 5.09 2.15
C THR A 386 -7.50 4.90 0.90
N GLY A 387 -6.62 3.90 0.83
CA GLY A 387 -5.82 3.58 -0.35
C GLY A 387 -5.14 2.21 -0.23
N TRP A 388 -4.65 1.68 -1.35
CA TRP A 388 -4.06 0.35 -1.42
C TRP A 388 -2.87 0.35 -2.37
N THR A 389 -1.75 -0.21 -1.93
CA THR A 389 -0.48 -0.20 -2.65
C THR A 389 0.08 -1.61 -2.83
N ASP A 390 0.40 -1.94 -4.08
CA ASP A 390 1.10 -3.17 -4.44
C ASP A 390 2.58 -3.12 -4.01
N TRP A 391 3.23 -4.28 -3.93
CA TRP A 391 4.62 -4.39 -3.54
C TRP A 391 5.60 -4.04 -4.67
N ASN A 392 5.92 -5.01 -5.54
CA ASN A 392 6.86 -4.81 -6.64
C ASN A 392 6.11 -4.56 -7.93
N LEU A 393 6.34 -3.40 -8.57
CA LEU A 393 5.71 -3.06 -9.84
C LEU A 393 6.00 -4.05 -10.98
N ALA A 394 7.21 -4.61 -10.99
CA ALA A 394 7.63 -5.63 -11.93
C ALA A 394 8.73 -6.53 -11.33
N LEU A 395 8.71 -7.81 -11.68
CA LEU A 395 9.73 -8.80 -11.33
C LEU A 395 10.10 -9.66 -12.55
N ASP A 396 11.17 -10.44 -12.46
CA ASP A 396 11.51 -11.44 -13.47
C ASP A 396 10.66 -12.72 -13.34
N LEU A 397 10.91 -13.71 -14.22
CA LEU A 397 10.22 -15.00 -14.22
C LEU A 397 10.41 -15.83 -12.93
N GLU A 398 11.45 -15.56 -12.13
CA GLU A 398 11.69 -16.23 -10.86
C GLU A 398 11.02 -15.50 -9.67
N GLY A 399 10.62 -14.24 -9.86
CA GLY A 399 10.08 -13.38 -8.80
C GLY A 399 11.15 -12.52 -8.13
N GLY A 400 12.25 -12.26 -8.84
CA GLY A 400 13.40 -11.48 -8.40
C GLY A 400 13.71 -10.26 -9.29
N PRO A 401 14.94 -9.73 -9.21
CA PRO A 401 16.05 -10.18 -8.36
C PRO A 401 15.83 -9.84 -6.87
N ASN A 402 16.17 -10.76 -5.98
CA ASN A 402 16.11 -10.55 -4.52
C ASN A 402 17.35 -11.17 -3.85
N TRP A 403 18.16 -10.35 -3.19
CA TRP A 403 19.43 -10.78 -2.59
C TRP A 403 19.27 -11.82 -1.46
N SER A 404 18.13 -11.78 -0.75
CA SER A 404 17.78 -12.72 0.31
C SER A 404 17.00 -13.93 -0.23
N LYS A 405 16.83 -14.05 -1.55
CA LYS A 405 16.00 -15.08 -2.22
C LYS A 405 14.55 -15.13 -1.72
N ASN A 406 14.05 -14.00 -1.22
CA ASN A 406 12.65 -13.85 -0.82
C ASN A 406 11.79 -13.45 -2.03
N TYR A 407 11.66 -14.38 -2.98
CA TYR A 407 10.92 -14.14 -4.22
C TYR A 407 9.41 -14.13 -3.98
N VAL A 408 8.70 -13.36 -4.81
CA VAL A 408 7.24 -13.20 -4.78
C VAL A 408 6.70 -13.01 -6.20
N ASP A 409 5.38 -12.96 -6.39
CA ASP A 409 4.80 -12.58 -7.68
C ASP A 409 4.71 -11.05 -7.82
N SER A 410 4.46 -10.58 -9.04
CA SER A 410 4.19 -9.17 -9.35
C SER A 410 3.12 -9.07 -10.43
N PRO A 411 2.31 -8.00 -10.47
CA PRO A 411 1.37 -7.76 -11.56
C PRO A 411 2.01 -7.72 -12.97
N ILE A 412 3.32 -7.44 -13.06
CA ILE A 412 4.07 -7.45 -14.32
C ILE A 412 5.29 -8.35 -14.17
N ILE A 413 5.43 -9.31 -15.08
CA ILE A 413 6.59 -10.21 -15.13
C ILE A 413 7.40 -9.93 -16.40
N VAL A 414 8.69 -9.65 -16.26
CA VAL A 414 9.58 -9.29 -17.36
C VAL A 414 10.43 -10.50 -17.75
N ASP A 415 10.40 -10.84 -19.04
CA ASP A 415 11.28 -11.83 -19.66
C ASP A 415 12.29 -11.08 -20.54
N SER A 416 13.42 -10.72 -19.95
CA SER A 416 14.48 -9.96 -20.60
C SER A 416 15.14 -10.71 -21.75
N SER A 417 15.05 -12.04 -21.79
CA SER A 417 15.63 -12.86 -22.86
C SER A 417 14.89 -12.68 -24.19
N LYS A 418 13.61 -12.29 -24.13
CA LYS A 418 12.75 -12.08 -25.30
C LYS A 418 12.39 -10.61 -25.52
N ASP A 419 12.84 -9.71 -24.65
CA ASP A 419 12.39 -8.31 -24.61
C ASP A 419 10.85 -8.18 -24.57
N VAL A 420 10.24 -9.02 -23.71
CA VAL A 420 8.79 -9.02 -23.48
C VAL A 420 8.47 -8.93 -22.00
N PHE A 421 7.28 -8.43 -21.68
CA PHE A 421 6.72 -8.51 -20.34
C PHE A 421 5.27 -9.00 -20.40
N TYR A 422 4.85 -9.66 -19.32
CA TYR A 422 3.54 -10.28 -19.18
C TYR A 422 2.75 -9.52 -18.13
N LYS A 423 1.60 -8.97 -18.53
CA LYS A 423 0.63 -8.38 -17.61
C LYS A 423 -0.24 -9.50 -17.05
N GLN A 424 -0.10 -9.73 -15.74
CA GLN A 424 -0.79 -10.78 -15.01
C GLN A 424 -2.27 -10.42 -14.77
N PRO A 425 -3.16 -11.38 -14.43
CA PRO A 425 -4.51 -11.08 -13.96
C PRO A 425 -4.54 -10.02 -12.85
N MET A 426 -3.57 -10.04 -11.93
CA MET A 426 -3.41 -9.04 -10.86
C MET A 426 -3.38 -7.60 -11.38
N PHE A 427 -2.72 -7.34 -12.52
CA PHE A 427 -2.68 -6.02 -13.15
C PHE A 427 -4.08 -5.51 -13.50
N TYR A 428 -4.92 -6.37 -14.08
CA TYR A 428 -6.28 -6.01 -14.49
C TYR A 428 -7.21 -5.87 -13.29
N HIS A 429 -7.10 -6.76 -12.30
CA HIS A 429 -7.84 -6.66 -11.04
C HIS A 429 -7.51 -5.34 -10.32
N LEU A 430 -6.24 -4.91 -10.26
CA LEU A 430 -5.85 -3.58 -9.77
C LEU A 430 -6.44 -2.47 -10.64
N GLY A 431 -6.42 -2.63 -11.96
CA GLY A 431 -6.97 -1.70 -12.94
C GLY A 431 -8.46 -1.40 -12.76
N HIS A 432 -9.26 -2.37 -12.31
CA HIS A 432 -10.69 -2.20 -12.00
C HIS A 432 -10.96 -1.18 -10.88
N PHE A 433 -9.95 -0.85 -10.07
CA PHE A 433 -10.02 0.19 -9.05
C PHE A 433 -9.24 1.44 -9.49
N SER A 434 -7.96 1.30 -9.80
CA SER A 434 -7.04 2.43 -10.03
C SER A 434 -7.43 3.33 -11.22
N LYS A 435 -7.94 2.73 -12.30
CA LYS A 435 -8.35 3.46 -13.49
C LYS A 435 -9.64 4.25 -13.24
N PHE A 436 -10.57 3.69 -12.47
CA PHE A 436 -11.95 4.19 -12.36
C PHE A 436 -12.23 5.02 -11.10
N ILE A 437 -11.45 4.84 -10.04
CA ILE A 437 -11.59 5.53 -8.75
C ILE A 437 -10.43 6.55 -8.62
N PRO A 438 -10.58 7.79 -9.14
CA PRO A 438 -9.60 8.85 -8.95
C PRO A 438 -9.50 9.28 -7.47
N GLU A 439 -8.40 9.95 -7.13
CA GLU A 439 -8.19 10.53 -5.80
C GLU A 439 -9.30 11.53 -5.46
N GLY A 440 -9.75 11.51 -4.19
CA GLY A 440 -10.86 12.31 -3.72
C GLY A 440 -12.24 11.66 -3.92
N SER A 441 -12.30 10.47 -4.54
CA SER A 441 -13.55 9.69 -4.58
C SER A 441 -13.99 9.31 -3.17
N GLN A 442 -15.28 9.26 -2.91
CA GLN A 442 -15.84 8.94 -1.59
C GLN A 442 -16.61 7.63 -1.67
N ARG A 443 -16.32 6.68 -0.79
CA ARG A 443 -17.12 5.45 -0.70
C ARG A 443 -18.52 5.76 -0.22
N VAL A 444 -19.53 5.25 -0.91
CA VAL A 444 -20.95 5.42 -0.55
C VAL A 444 -21.56 4.09 -0.09
N GLY A 445 -22.60 4.17 0.72
CA GLY A 445 -23.31 3.00 1.22
C GLY A 445 -24.04 2.25 0.11
N LEU A 446 -23.99 0.91 0.16
CA LEU A 446 -24.77 0.02 -0.70
C LEU A 446 -25.56 -0.94 0.20
N ALA A 447 -26.90 -0.88 0.14
CA ALA A 447 -27.74 -1.82 0.89
C ALA A 447 -28.07 -3.04 0.03
N VAL A 448 -27.86 -4.23 0.60
CA VAL A 448 -28.13 -5.51 -0.07
C VAL A 448 -29.40 -6.11 0.50
N SER A 449 -30.43 -6.29 -0.34
CA SER A 449 -31.77 -6.74 0.07
C SER A 449 -31.88 -8.24 0.35
N LYS A 450 -31.00 -9.06 -0.24
CA LYS A 450 -30.96 -10.52 -0.04
C LYS A 450 -29.49 -10.95 0.00
N LYS A 451 -29.09 -11.66 1.04
CA LYS A 451 -27.77 -12.28 1.11
C LYS A 451 -27.85 -13.68 0.53
N CYS A 452 -26.96 -14.02 -0.39
CA CYS A 452 -26.91 -15.33 -1.02
C CYS A 452 -25.67 -16.08 -0.55
N ARG A 453 -25.82 -16.98 0.43
CA ARG A 453 -24.67 -17.66 1.06
C ARG A 453 -23.73 -18.42 0.11
N ARG A 454 -24.15 -18.76 -1.12
CA ARG A 454 -23.35 -19.47 -2.13
C ARG A 454 -23.08 -18.64 -3.41
N CYS A 455 -23.58 -17.41 -3.47
CA CYS A 455 -23.44 -16.51 -4.60
C CYS A 455 -23.25 -15.05 -4.13
N ASP A 456 -22.58 -14.89 -2.98
CA ASP A 456 -22.30 -13.58 -2.41
C ASP A 456 -21.25 -12.88 -3.28
N LEU A 457 -21.69 -11.79 -3.90
CA LEU A 457 -20.84 -10.89 -4.65
C LEU A 457 -20.17 -9.92 -3.70
N GLU A 458 -18.89 -9.67 -3.93
CA GLU A 458 -18.17 -8.63 -3.20
C GLU A 458 -18.23 -7.33 -3.98
N HIS A 459 -18.51 -6.22 -3.32
CA HIS A 459 -18.76 -4.96 -4.02
C HIS A 459 -18.47 -3.72 -3.18
N SER A 460 -18.17 -2.63 -3.86
CA SER A 460 -18.06 -1.29 -3.27
C SER A 460 -18.46 -0.24 -4.30
N ALA A 461 -19.16 0.79 -3.84
CA ALA A 461 -19.59 1.93 -4.66
C ALA A 461 -18.90 3.21 -4.20
N PHE A 462 -18.62 4.10 -5.16
CA PHE A 462 -17.89 5.35 -4.95
C PHE A 462 -18.54 6.49 -5.72
N LEU A 463 -18.64 7.65 -5.08
CA LEU A 463 -18.92 8.93 -5.72
C LEU A 463 -17.60 9.60 -6.07
N ARG A 464 -17.38 9.85 -7.37
CA ARG A 464 -16.18 10.53 -7.87
C ARG A 464 -16.30 12.05 -7.69
N PRO A 465 -15.17 12.78 -7.67
CA PRO A 465 -15.18 14.25 -7.61
C PRO A 465 -15.91 14.93 -8.80
N ASP A 466 -16.01 14.23 -9.94
CA ASP A 466 -16.75 14.70 -11.13
C ASP A 466 -18.25 14.35 -11.10
N GLY A 467 -18.77 13.87 -9.96
CA GLY A 467 -20.19 13.53 -9.76
C GLY A 467 -20.61 12.19 -10.35
N ALA A 468 -19.71 11.44 -10.97
CA ALA A 468 -20.00 10.12 -11.49
C ALA A 468 -19.96 9.05 -10.38
N ILE A 469 -20.76 7.99 -10.54
CA ILE A 469 -20.75 6.84 -9.65
C ILE A 469 -19.94 5.71 -10.27
N VAL A 470 -19.11 5.07 -9.45
CA VAL A 470 -18.38 3.84 -9.78
C VAL A 470 -18.88 2.73 -8.88
N LEU A 471 -19.20 1.57 -9.45
CA LEU A 471 -19.49 0.35 -8.70
C LEU A 471 -18.54 -0.75 -9.18
N VAL A 472 -17.76 -1.31 -8.27
CA VAL A 472 -16.96 -2.51 -8.55
C VAL A 472 -17.69 -3.72 -7.96
N VAL A 473 -17.80 -4.79 -8.75
CA VAL A 473 -18.43 -6.06 -8.39
C VAL A 473 -17.47 -7.20 -8.72
N LEU A 474 -17.17 -8.05 -7.74
CA LEU A 474 -16.32 -9.22 -7.87
C LEU A 474 -17.14 -10.48 -7.61
N ASN A 475 -17.12 -11.40 -8.57
CA ASN A 475 -17.64 -12.75 -8.43
C ASN A 475 -16.47 -13.73 -8.37
N ARG A 476 -16.24 -14.32 -7.19
CA ARG A 476 -15.22 -15.36 -6.97
C ARG A 476 -15.79 -16.77 -7.04
N SER A 477 -17.10 -16.90 -7.29
CA SER A 477 -17.76 -18.18 -7.40
C SER A 477 -17.60 -18.75 -8.81
N PRO A 478 -17.62 -20.09 -8.97
CA PRO A 478 -17.54 -20.74 -10.27
C PRO A 478 -18.87 -20.74 -11.04
N VAL A 479 -19.86 -19.95 -10.60
CA VAL A 479 -21.19 -19.87 -11.22
C VAL A 479 -21.53 -18.43 -11.58
N ASP A 480 -22.33 -18.26 -12.62
CA ASP A 480 -22.87 -16.96 -13.01
C ASP A 480 -23.92 -16.50 -11.99
N VAL A 481 -23.88 -15.23 -11.63
CA VAL A 481 -24.79 -14.63 -10.64
C VAL A 481 -25.51 -13.44 -11.26
N SER A 482 -26.82 -13.56 -11.44
CA SER A 482 -27.67 -12.44 -11.84
C SER A 482 -27.97 -11.53 -10.65
N PHE A 483 -27.85 -10.23 -10.84
CA PHE A 483 -28.07 -9.21 -9.82
C PHE A 483 -28.66 -7.93 -10.42
N GLY A 484 -29.22 -7.10 -9.55
CA GLY A 484 -29.80 -5.81 -9.91
C GLY A 484 -29.20 -4.66 -9.11
N VAL A 485 -28.84 -3.57 -9.78
CA VAL A 485 -28.35 -2.33 -9.16
C VAL A 485 -29.42 -1.26 -9.30
N SER A 486 -29.89 -0.72 -8.18
CA SER A 486 -30.84 0.38 -8.17
C SER A 486 -30.17 1.67 -7.68
N ASP A 487 -30.16 2.68 -8.55
CA ASP A 487 -29.84 4.07 -8.19
C ASP A 487 -31.16 4.87 -8.22
N PRO A 488 -31.69 5.31 -7.06
CA PRO A 488 -32.94 6.06 -6.98
C PRO A 488 -33.01 7.33 -7.84
N ARG A 489 -31.86 7.90 -8.22
CA ARG A 489 -31.80 9.11 -9.05
C ARG A 489 -31.83 8.82 -10.54
N VAL A 490 -31.54 7.58 -10.95
CA VAL A 490 -31.34 7.23 -12.37
C VAL A 490 -32.23 6.10 -12.82
N GLY A 491 -32.32 5.01 -12.04
CA GLY A 491 -33.12 3.84 -12.38
C GLY A 491 -32.43 2.54 -12.00
N PHE A 492 -32.71 1.50 -12.78
CA PHE A 492 -32.28 0.14 -12.49
C PHE A 492 -31.37 -0.43 -13.58
N ILE A 493 -30.31 -1.14 -13.17
CA ILE A 493 -29.44 -1.94 -14.02
C ILE A 493 -29.69 -3.41 -13.70
N GLU A 494 -30.02 -4.20 -14.72
CA GLU A 494 -30.01 -5.66 -14.64
C GLU A 494 -28.69 -6.17 -15.22
N ALA A 495 -27.98 -6.99 -14.46
CA ALA A 495 -26.66 -7.49 -14.86
C ALA A 495 -26.46 -8.94 -14.41
N THR A 496 -25.55 -9.61 -15.10
CA THR A 496 -25.00 -10.90 -14.68
C THR A 496 -23.52 -10.70 -14.41
N ALA A 497 -23.05 -11.16 -13.26
CA ALA A 497 -21.64 -11.32 -12.95
C ALA A 497 -21.24 -12.74 -13.34
N PRO A 498 -20.50 -12.94 -14.46
CA PRO A 498 -20.05 -14.27 -14.86
C PRO A 498 -19.22 -14.93 -13.76
N SER A 499 -19.14 -16.26 -13.78
CA SER A 499 -18.21 -17.03 -12.96
C SER A 499 -16.79 -16.47 -13.05
N ASP A 500 -16.10 -16.41 -11.90
CA ASP A 500 -14.71 -15.96 -11.81
C ASP A 500 -14.47 -14.65 -12.61
N SER A 501 -15.19 -13.58 -12.26
CA SER A 501 -15.15 -12.31 -12.98
C SER A 501 -15.13 -11.09 -12.05
N ILE A 502 -14.65 -9.98 -12.59
CA ILE A 502 -14.71 -8.66 -11.97
C ILE A 502 -15.27 -7.66 -12.97
N GLN A 503 -16.20 -6.83 -12.51
CA GLN A 503 -16.90 -5.83 -13.29
C GLN A 503 -16.79 -4.47 -12.63
N THR A 504 -16.56 -3.42 -13.42
CA THR A 504 -16.65 -2.03 -12.98
C THR A 504 -17.69 -1.30 -13.80
N PHE A 505 -18.73 -0.82 -13.14
CA PHE A 505 -19.79 0.01 -13.71
C PHE A 505 -19.50 1.49 -13.44
N LEU A 506 -19.81 2.33 -14.41
CA LEU A 506 -19.62 3.77 -14.35
C LEU A 506 -20.82 4.48 -14.98
N TRP A 507 -21.43 5.41 -14.25
CA TRP A 507 -22.54 6.23 -14.77
C TRP A 507 -22.57 7.63 -14.14
N ARG A 508 -23.33 8.54 -14.74
CA ARG A 508 -23.58 9.89 -14.21
C ARG A 508 -24.87 9.91 -13.40
N GLN A 509 -24.87 10.65 -12.29
CA GLN A 509 -26.11 11.06 -11.64
C GLN A 509 -26.60 12.39 -12.23
N PRO A 510 -27.92 12.58 -12.40
CA PRO A 510 -28.50 13.90 -12.65
C PRO A 510 -28.08 14.87 -11.55
N ALA A 511 -27.82 16.12 -11.94
CA ALA A 511 -27.46 17.20 -11.04
C ALA A 511 -28.57 17.51 -10.02
#